data_AF-A0A659UMN3-F1
#
_entry.id   AF-A0A659UMN3-F1
#
_cell.length_a   1.000
_cell.length_b   1.000
_cell.length_c   1.000
_cell.angle_alpha   90.00
_cell.angle_beta   90.00
_cell.angle_gamma   90.00
#
_symmetry.space_group_name_H-M   'P 1'
#
loop_
_entity.id
_entity.type
_entity.pdbx_description
1 polymer ?
#
loop_
_entity_poly.entity_id
_entity_poly.type
_entity_poly.pdbx_seq_one_letter_code
_entity_poly.pdbx_strand_id
1 'polypeptide(L)' 'MAAGAALITFDKVWKSYGQGEAKVHALAGVDLATKRGEFDAIMGPSG' A
#
# COMPACT_ATOMS: atom_id res chain seq x y z
N MET A 1 -5.08 24.07 13.10
CA MET A 1 -5.74 22.79 12.76
C MET A 1 -4.66 21.72 12.75
N ALA A 2 -4.57 20.90 13.79
CA ALA A 2 -3.59 19.80 13.78
C ALA A 2 -3.95 18.90 12.59
N ALA A 3 -3.01 18.70 11.66
CA ALA A 3 -3.19 17.71 10.61
C ALA A 3 -3.46 16.39 11.33
N GLY A 4 -4.70 15.90 11.26
CA GLY A 4 -5.12 14.70 11.98
C GLY A 4 -4.18 13.56 11.63
N ALA A 5 -3.77 12.78 12.64
CA ALA A 5 -2.98 11.59 12.44
C ALA A 5 -3.63 10.71 11.35
N ALA A 6 -2.80 10.09 10.51
CA ALA A 6 -3.30 9.18 9.48
C ALA A 6 -4.15 8.09 10.14
N LEU A 7 -5.32 7.84 9.56
CA LEU A 7 -6.27 6.83 10.03
C LEU A 7 -5.85 5.43 9.60
N ILE A 8 -5.31 5.32 8.39
CA ILE A 8 -4.75 4.10 7.82
C ILE A 8 -3.30 4.39 7.48
N THR A 9 -2.40 3.49 7.88
CA THR A 9 -0.96 3.59 7.56
C THR A 9 -0.42 2.25 7.12
N PHE A 10 0.42 2.28 6.09
CA PHE A 10 1.28 1.20 5.64
C PHE A 10 2.71 1.74 5.64
N ASP A 11 3.62 1.01 6.30
CA ASP A 11 5.05 1.29 6.35
C ASP A 11 5.78 0.13 5.67
N LYS A 12 6.34 0.41 4.50
CA LYS A 12 7.15 -0.49 3.67
C LYS A 12 6.53 -1.88 3.54
N VAL A 13 5.23 -1.96 3.23
CA VAL A 13 4.57 -3.27 3.19
C VAL A 13 4.96 -4.07 1.96
N TRP A 14 5.13 -5.38 2.18
CA TRP A 14 5.45 -6.35 1.14
C TRP A 14 4.40 -7.44 1.10
N LYS A 15 4.08 -7.87 -0.12
CA LYS A 15 3.29 -9.07 -0.36
C LYS A 15 3.88 -9.81 -1.53
N SER A 16 4.24 -11.06 -1.29
CA SER A 16 4.73 -11.94 -2.34
C SER A 16 3.84 -13.16 -2.47
N TYR A 17 3.71 -13.65 -3.68
CA TYR A 17 3.05 -14.91 -4.03
C TYR A 17 4.04 -15.82 -4.75
N GLY A 18 3.79 -17.14 -4.72
CA GLY A 18 4.70 -18.12 -5.31
C GLY A 18 6.00 -18.32 -4.52
N GLN A 19 6.91 -19.11 -5.09
CA GLN A 19 8.15 -19.56 -4.46
C GLN A 19 9.25 -19.72 -5.51
N GLY A 20 10.52 -19.70 -5.07
CA GLY A 20 11.67 -19.88 -5.97
C GLY A 20 11.67 -18.88 -7.12
N GLU A 21 11.94 -19.37 -8.33
CA GLU A 21 11.97 -18.56 -9.56
C GLU A 21 10.58 -18.01 -9.97
N ALA A 22 9.49 -18.64 -9.50
CA ALA A 22 8.12 -18.21 -9.78
C ALA A 22 7.56 -17.26 -8.71
N LYS A 23 8.42 -16.57 -7.95
CA LYS A 23 8.01 -15.62 -6.92
C LYS A 23 7.62 -14.27 -7.55
N VAL A 24 6.44 -13.78 -7.21
CA VAL A 24 5.92 -12.47 -7.66
C VAL A 24 5.77 -11.56 -6.46
N HIS A 25 6.26 -10.33 -6.55
CA HIS A 25 6.07 -9.28 -5.56
C HIS A 25 4.85 -8.42 -5.93
N ALA A 26 3.68 -8.77 -5.40
CA ALA A 26 2.46 -7.98 -5.60
C ALA A 26 2.54 -6.61 -4.90
N LEU A 27 3.23 -6.54 -3.76
CA LEU A 27 3.62 -5.28 -3.12
C LEU A 27 5.11 -5.36 -2.78
N ALA A 28 5.85 -4.28 -3.06
CA ALA A 28 7.29 -4.20 -2.90
C ALA A 28 7.72 -2.94 -2.14
N GLY A 29 7.50 -2.93 -0.83
CA GLY A 29 7.91 -1.82 0.04
C GLY A 29 7.02 -0.59 -0.10
N VAL A 30 5.71 -0.79 -0.11
CA VAL A 30 4.73 0.29 -0.33
C VAL A 30 4.49 1.06 0.97
N ASP A 31 4.57 2.39 0.87
CA ASP A 31 4.17 3.34 1.91
C ASP A 31 2.85 4.00 1.51
N LEU A 32 1.89 4.08 2.44
CA LEU A 32 0.61 4.75 2.22
C LEU A 32 0.06 5.29 3.55
N ALA A 33 -0.49 6.49 3.53
CA ALA A 33 -1.14 7.10 4.68
C ALA A 33 -2.41 7.82 4.26
N THR A 34 -3.56 7.36 4.75
CA THR A 34 -4.88 7.95 4.47
C THR A 34 -5.43 8.58 5.74
N LYS A 35 -5.88 9.83 5.67
CA LYS A 35 -6.47 10.57 6.79
C LYS A 35 -7.96 10.29 6.92
N ARG A 36 -8.53 10.65 8.07
CA ARG A 36 -9.98 10.54 8.28
C ARG A 36 -10.74 11.45 7.31
N GLY A 37 -11.69 10.88 6.57
CA GLY A 37 -12.53 11.61 5.61
C GLY A 37 -11.87 11.83 4.25
N GLU A 38 -10.67 11.30 4.03
CA GLU A 38 -9.98 11.30 2.74
C GLU A 38 -10.58 10.20 1.83
N PHE A 39 -10.74 10.53 0.55
CA PHE A 39 -11.28 9.63 -0.48
C PHE A 39 -10.21 9.38 -1.53
N ASP A 40 -9.59 8.22 -1.46
CA ASP A 40 -8.47 7.84 -2.33
C ASP A 40 -8.93 6.95 -3.49
N ALA A 41 -8.26 7.08 -4.63
CA ALA A 41 -8.38 6.16 -5.75
C ALA A 41 -7.02 5.50 -6.02
N ILE A 42 -7.00 4.17 -6.06
CA ILE A 42 -5.83 3.38 -6.45
C ILE A 42 -6.01 2.98 -7.90
N MET A 43 -5.05 3.35 -8.76
CA MET A 43 -5.08 3.04 -10.19
C MET A 43 -3.76 2.39 -10.63
N GLY A 44 -3.85 1.54 -11.64
CA GLY A 44 -2.71 0.87 -12.24
C GLY A 44 -3.16 -0.11 -13.33
N PRO A 45 -2.23 -0.60 -14.16
CA PRO A 45 -2.51 -1.72 -15.06
C PRO A 45 -2.88 -2.97 -14.26
N SER A 46 -3.57 -3.93 -14.90
CA SER A 46 -3.81 -5.23 -14.28
C SER A 46 -2.49 -5.99 -14.09
N GLY A 47 -2.23 -6.44 -12.87
CA GLY A 47 -1.02 -7.20 -12.52
C GLY A 47 -0.89 -7.39 -11.03
#